data_AF-A0A0J9TLF9-F1
#
_entry.id   AF-A0A0J9TLF9-F1
#
_cell.length_a   1.000
_cell.length_b   1.000
_cell.length_c   1.000
_cell.angle_alpha   90.00
_cell.angle_beta   90.00
_cell.angle_gamma   90.00
#
_symmetry.space_group_name_H-M   'P 1'
#
loop_
_entity.id
_entity.type
_entity.pdbx_description
1 polymer ?
#
loop_
_entity_poly.entity_id
_entity_poly.type
_entity_poly.pdbx_seq_one_letter_code
_entity_poly.pdbx_strand_id
1 'polypeptide(L)'
;MAEINCNSLTTRMISESSSAQDICKEFTLLHESISEYSALINPRDKIFSPGDCDFLNYWLNNKLRNSVKDGDKINVREFYKEIKNNNEKFFSDNKNLENYMKNIDPEILNNMELLYDLYYNKRKILNMLLDQDYTDPEKNPCSFYTDKCYEKYVTAINRCYGTYDEFCKAVKDFKSTYDIVIKQGTEDKYNCKGSDNFQLPEFDVVLQREKTKIMLIQGSTSFLMLILTFPLIYKVKKIILIKD
;
A
#
# COMPACT_ATOMS: atom_id res chain seq x y z
N MET A 1 23.01 11.88 8.93
CA MET A 1 21.90 12.13 7.99
C MET A 1 22.47 12.92 6.82
N ALA A 2 22.39 12.41 5.59
CA ALA A 2 22.79 13.21 4.42
C ALA A 2 21.85 14.42 4.31
N GLU A 3 22.36 15.56 3.87
CA GLU A 3 21.53 16.74 3.63
C GLU A 3 20.61 16.46 2.44
N ILE A 4 19.30 16.35 2.70
CA ILE A 4 18.29 16.10 1.66
C ILE A 4 17.88 17.43 1.04
N ASN A 5 18.10 17.57 -0.26
CA ASN A 5 17.65 18.71 -1.05
C ASN A 5 16.34 18.39 -1.79
N CYS A 6 15.23 18.89 -1.24
CA CYS A 6 13.92 18.87 -1.89
C CYS A 6 13.49 20.24 -2.44
N ASN A 7 14.26 21.31 -2.20
CA ASN A 7 13.82 22.68 -2.49
C ASN A 7 13.93 23.04 -3.98
N SER A 8 14.78 22.31 -4.73
CA SER A 8 15.06 22.55 -6.15
C SER A 8 14.31 21.60 -7.10
N LEU A 9 13.10 21.18 -6.76
CA LEU A 9 12.25 20.41 -7.68
C LEU A 9 11.66 21.34 -8.73
N THR A 10 11.89 21.01 -10.00
CA THR A 10 11.49 21.80 -11.17
C THR A 10 10.25 21.26 -11.87
N THR A 11 9.76 20.08 -11.44
CA THR A 11 8.65 19.39 -12.09
C THR A 11 7.40 20.29 -12.16
N ARG A 12 6.97 20.61 -13.39
CA ARG A 12 5.77 21.41 -13.69
C ARG A 12 4.43 20.68 -13.48
N MET A 13 4.48 19.41 -13.08
CA MET A 13 3.31 18.52 -13.01
C MET A 13 2.48 18.73 -11.75
N ILE A 14 3.08 19.23 -10.67
CA ILE A 14 2.39 19.47 -9.41
C ILE A 14 2.00 20.95 -9.37
N SER A 15 0.71 21.20 -9.16
CA SER A 15 0.13 22.55 -9.24
C SER A 15 0.70 23.52 -8.20
N GLU A 16 1.23 23.01 -7.09
CA GLU A 16 1.80 23.79 -6.00
C GLU A 16 3.21 23.28 -5.63
N SER A 17 4.19 24.19 -5.65
CA SER A 17 5.59 23.86 -5.33
C SER A 17 5.78 23.31 -3.91
N SER A 18 4.94 23.72 -2.96
CA SER A 18 4.91 23.18 -1.58
C SER A 18 4.59 21.68 -1.57
N SER A 19 3.60 21.24 -2.37
CA SER A 19 3.21 19.84 -2.45
C SER A 19 4.34 18.96 -3.01
N ALA A 20 5.09 19.46 -4.01
CA ALA A 20 6.25 18.74 -4.55
C ALA A 20 7.35 18.53 -3.51
N GLN A 21 7.68 19.58 -2.75
CA GLN A 21 8.71 19.54 -1.70
C GLN A 21 8.33 18.56 -0.60
N ASP A 22 7.08 18.56 -0.16
CA ASP A 22 6.59 17.69 0.90
C ASP A 22 6.58 16.22 0.46
N ILE A 23 6.14 15.92 -0.77
CA ILE A 23 6.23 14.57 -1.34
C ILE A 23 7.68 14.08 -1.39
N CYS A 24 8.63 14.94 -1.79
CA CYS A 24 10.04 14.56 -1.80
C CYS A 24 10.57 14.23 -0.40
N LYS A 25 10.27 15.07 0.60
CA LYS A 25 10.68 14.83 1.99
C LYS A 25 10.09 13.52 2.52
N GLU A 26 8.78 13.33 2.38
CA GLU A 26 8.11 12.11 2.80
C GLU A 26 8.67 10.87 2.07
N PHE A 27 8.93 10.97 0.76
CA PHE A 27 9.50 9.88 -0.02
C PHE A 27 10.91 9.52 0.45
N THR A 28 11.77 10.52 0.74
CA THR A 28 13.13 10.28 1.24
C THR A 28 13.13 9.61 2.62
N LEU A 29 12.24 10.04 3.53
CA LEU A 29 12.05 9.40 4.83
C LEU A 29 11.57 7.95 4.69
N LEU A 30 10.60 7.71 3.79
CA LEU A 30 10.11 6.36 3.52
C LEU A 30 11.21 5.46 2.93
N HIS A 31 12.02 5.99 2.02
CA HIS A 31 13.16 5.28 1.45
C HIS A 31 14.20 4.93 2.52
N GLU A 32 14.57 5.87 3.39
CA GLU A 32 15.52 5.66 4.49
C GLU A 32 15.02 4.56 5.44
N SER A 33 13.77 4.69 5.90
CA SER A 33 13.05 3.71 6.71
C SER A 33 13.12 2.30 6.08
N ILE A 34 12.88 2.20 4.78
CA ILE A 34 12.95 0.91 4.09
C ILE A 34 14.38 0.37 4.05
N SER A 35 15.35 1.25 3.79
CA SER A 35 16.77 0.90 3.72
C SER A 35 17.34 0.42 5.06
N GLU A 36 17.00 1.09 6.17
CA GLU A 36 17.50 0.74 7.50
C GLU A 36 17.04 -0.65 7.91
N TYR A 37 15.75 -0.93 7.72
CA TYR A 37 15.24 -2.25 8.05
C TYR A 37 15.74 -3.34 7.09
N SER A 38 15.99 -3.02 5.81
CA SER A 38 16.69 -3.98 4.92
C SER A 38 18.11 -4.28 5.41
N ALA A 39 18.81 -3.29 5.98
CA ALA A 39 20.14 -3.49 6.57
C ALA A 39 20.11 -4.39 7.83
N LEU A 40 19.01 -4.40 8.59
CA LEU A 40 18.85 -5.32 9.73
C LEU A 40 18.79 -6.79 9.29
N ILE A 41 18.28 -7.05 8.09
CA ILE A 41 18.07 -8.41 7.57
C ILE A 41 19.26 -8.87 6.75
N ASN A 42 19.82 -7.97 5.93
CA ASN A 42 21.03 -8.23 5.17
C ASN A 42 22.04 -7.07 5.35
N PRO A 43 22.95 -7.17 6.34
CA PRO A 43 23.86 -6.08 6.68
C PRO A 43 24.86 -5.71 5.60
N ARG A 44 25.12 -6.62 4.65
CA ARG A 44 26.17 -6.44 3.64
C ARG A 44 25.73 -5.57 2.49
N ASP A 45 24.44 -5.56 2.17
CA ASP A 45 23.92 -4.76 1.06
C ASP A 45 22.53 -4.24 1.45
N LYS A 46 22.35 -2.91 1.48
CA LYS A 46 21.07 -2.20 1.67
C LYS A 46 20.12 -2.39 0.46
N ILE A 47 20.08 -3.60 -0.09
CA ILE A 47 19.39 -3.92 -1.33
C ILE A 47 17.89 -3.96 -1.06
N PHE A 48 17.17 -3.20 -1.87
CA PHE A 48 15.73 -3.29 -1.95
C PHE A 48 15.34 -4.59 -2.66
N SER A 49 14.46 -5.35 -2.02
CA SER A 49 13.74 -6.42 -2.71
C SER A 49 12.92 -5.84 -3.88
N PRO A 50 12.55 -6.65 -4.90
CA PRO A 50 11.59 -6.21 -5.93
C PRO A 50 10.33 -5.64 -5.31
N GLY A 51 9.87 -6.31 -4.25
CA GLY A 51 8.86 -5.82 -3.35
C GLY A 51 9.14 -4.39 -2.89
N ASP A 52 10.25 -4.12 -2.19
CA ASP A 52 10.78 -2.79 -1.75
C ASP A 52 10.54 -1.70 -2.79
N CYS A 53 10.99 -1.95 -4.02
CA CYS A 53 10.82 -1.04 -5.13
C CYS A 53 9.35 -0.84 -5.55
N ASP A 54 8.56 -1.92 -5.64
CA ASP A 54 7.18 -1.86 -6.10
C ASP A 54 6.27 -1.03 -5.18
N PHE A 55 6.48 -1.11 -3.86
CA PHE A 55 5.74 -0.25 -2.92
C PHE A 55 6.14 1.21 -3.04
N LEU A 56 7.43 1.51 -3.21
CA LEU A 56 7.88 2.89 -3.39
C LEU A 56 7.29 3.48 -4.67
N ASN A 57 7.18 2.66 -5.73
CA ASN A 57 6.48 3.05 -6.95
C ASN A 57 4.98 3.28 -6.69
N TYR A 58 4.29 2.39 -5.98
CA TYR A 58 2.89 2.57 -5.56
C TYR A 58 2.70 3.87 -4.77
N TRP A 59 3.50 4.06 -3.72
CA TRP A 59 3.38 5.19 -2.81
C TRP A 59 3.54 6.51 -3.56
N LEU A 60 4.54 6.59 -4.45
CA LEU A 60 4.80 7.80 -5.22
C LEU A 60 3.70 8.06 -6.26
N ASN A 61 3.19 7.02 -6.92
CA ASN A 61 2.01 7.15 -7.80
C ASN A 61 0.80 7.70 -7.06
N ASN A 62 0.50 7.15 -5.87
CA ASN A 62 -0.64 7.58 -5.07
C ASN A 62 -0.51 9.05 -4.65
N LYS A 63 0.65 9.43 -4.13
CA LYS A 63 0.91 10.81 -3.71
C LYS A 63 0.86 11.80 -4.87
N LEU A 64 1.50 11.49 -6.00
CA LEU A 64 1.50 12.37 -7.16
C LEU A 64 0.08 12.57 -7.73
N ARG A 65 -0.72 11.51 -7.87
CA ARG A 65 -2.07 11.63 -8.43
C ARG A 65 -3.01 12.45 -7.55
N ASN A 66 -2.85 12.38 -6.23
CA ASN A 66 -3.62 13.19 -5.29
C ASN A 66 -3.15 14.65 -5.22
N SER A 67 -2.04 14.99 -5.90
CA SER A 67 -1.43 16.32 -5.90
C SER A 67 -1.50 17.05 -7.24
N VAL A 68 -2.10 16.44 -8.26
CA VAL A 68 -2.32 17.08 -9.58
C VAL A 68 -3.80 17.37 -9.80
N LYS A 69 -4.12 18.32 -10.70
CA LYS A 69 -5.51 18.61 -11.05
C LYS A 69 -6.05 17.55 -12.01
N ASP A 70 -7.36 17.35 -11.98
CA ASP A 70 -8.06 16.48 -12.92
C ASP A 70 -7.73 16.89 -14.37
N GLY A 71 -7.02 16.01 -15.09
CA GLY A 71 -6.57 16.22 -16.46
C GLY A 71 -5.05 16.28 -16.65
N ASP A 72 -4.27 16.49 -15.58
CA ASP A 72 -2.81 16.50 -15.64
C ASP A 72 -2.24 15.07 -15.69
N LYS A 73 -1.31 14.84 -16.62
CA LYS A 73 -0.57 13.57 -16.69
C LYS A 73 0.63 13.63 -15.77
N ILE A 74 0.69 12.74 -14.78
CA ILE A 74 1.87 12.54 -13.94
C ILE A 74 2.98 11.80 -14.70
N ASN A 75 4.23 12.00 -14.26
CA ASN A 75 5.38 11.19 -14.67
C ASN A 75 6.20 10.81 -13.43
N VAL A 76 5.89 9.64 -12.86
CA VAL A 76 6.51 9.15 -11.63
C VAL A 76 8.01 8.98 -11.80
N ARG A 77 8.45 8.50 -12.97
CA ARG A 77 9.87 8.27 -13.23
C ARG A 77 10.66 9.57 -13.28
N GLU A 78 10.12 10.58 -13.95
CA GLU A 78 10.76 11.90 -14.06
C GLU A 78 10.83 12.60 -12.72
N PHE A 79 9.74 12.59 -11.95
CA PHE A 79 9.73 13.15 -10.60
C PHE A 79 10.75 12.46 -9.68
N TYR A 80 10.81 11.11 -9.69
CA TYR A 80 11.82 10.38 -8.93
C TYR A 80 13.26 10.71 -9.39
N LYS A 81 13.49 10.89 -10.70
CA LYS A 81 14.80 11.31 -11.21
C LYS A 81 15.23 12.67 -10.67
N GLU A 82 14.32 13.64 -10.58
CA GLU A 82 14.62 14.93 -9.97
C GLU A 82 15.01 14.80 -8.50
N ILE A 83 14.23 14.03 -7.72
CA ILE A 83 14.58 13.72 -6.31
C ILE A 83 15.97 13.08 -6.24
N LYS A 84 16.22 12.05 -7.05
CA LYS A 84 17.48 11.31 -7.07
C LYS A 84 18.67 12.19 -7.46
N ASN A 85 18.54 13.01 -8.49
CA ASN A 85 19.62 13.88 -8.97
C ASN A 85 19.97 14.97 -7.96
N ASN A 86 18.97 15.54 -7.28
CA ASN A 86 19.19 16.51 -6.21
C ASN A 86 19.84 15.87 -4.96
N ASN A 87 19.81 14.54 -4.85
CA ASN A 87 20.21 13.77 -3.68
C ASN A 87 21.10 12.56 -4.04
N GLU A 88 21.99 12.71 -5.02
CA GLU A 88 22.70 11.58 -5.67
C GLU A 88 23.41 10.66 -4.67
N LYS A 89 24.10 11.24 -3.68
CA LYS A 89 24.80 10.51 -2.62
C LYS A 89 23.87 9.67 -1.74
N PHE A 90 22.65 10.14 -1.50
CA PHE A 90 21.67 9.42 -0.67
C PHE A 90 21.10 8.20 -1.40
N PHE A 91 20.92 8.29 -2.73
CA PHE A 91 20.34 7.23 -3.55
C PHE A 91 21.39 6.33 -4.24
N SER A 92 22.68 6.47 -3.91
CA SER A 92 23.78 5.76 -4.59
C SER A 92 23.68 4.24 -4.51
N ASP A 93 23.10 3.73 -3.43
CA ASP A 93 23.03 2.29 -3.12
C ASP A 93 21.84 1.61 -3.82
N ASN A 94 20.87 2.40 -4.31
CA ASN A 94 19.62 1.91 -4.90
C ASN A 94 19.50 2.26 -6.39
N LYS A 95 20.58 2.06 -7.16
CA LYS A 95 20.68 2.45 -8.59
C LYS A 95 19.54 1.92 -9.46
N ASN A 96 19.02 0.73 -9.14
CA ASN A 96 17.98 0.06 -9.91
C ASN A 96 16.57 0.56 -9.62
N LEU A 97 16.33 1.31 -8.54
CA LEU A 97 14.99 1.75 -8.14
C LEU A 97 14.30 2.59 -9.23
N GLU A 98 15.08 3.37 -9.99
CA GLU A 98 14.58 4.15 -11.12
C GLU A 98 13.85 3.31 -12.17
N ASN A 99 14.26 2.05 -12.37
CA ASN A 99 13.65 1.14 -13.36
C ASN A 99 12.26 0.64 -12.92
N TYR A 100 11.96 0.72 -11.62
CA TYR A 100 10.67 0.35 -11.05
C TYR A 100 9.70 1.52 -11.03
N MET A 101 10.19 2.76 -11.13
CA MET A 101 9.37 3.97 -11.13
C MET A 101 8.63 4.09 -12.45
N LYS A 102 7.35 3.70 -12.45
CA LYS A 102 6.47 3.65 -13.61
C LYS A 102 5.10 4.18 -13.23
N ASN A 103 4.46 4.88 -14.16
CA ASN A 103 3.07 5.27 -13.99
C ASN A 103 2.20 4.00 -13.90
N ILE A 104 1.45 3.89 -12.81
CA ILE A 104 0.47 2.82 -12.60
C ILE A 104 -0.85 3.29 -13.19
N ASP A 105 -1.53 2.39 -13.91
CA ASP A 105 -2.87 2.65 -14.42
C ASP A 105 -3.82 3.08 -13.27
N PRO A 106 -4.66 4.11 -13.44
CA PRO A 106 -5.52 4.61 -12.37
C PRO A 106 -6.42 3.54 -11.74
N GLU A 107 -6.95 2.62 -12.54
CA GLU A 107 -7.83 1.56 -12.04
C GLU A 107 -7.06 0.54 -11.21
N ILE A 108 -5.85 0.18 -11.67
CA ILE A 108 -4.93 -0.68 -10.93
C ILE A 108 -4.50 -0.01 -9.62
N LEU A 109 -4.22 1.30 -9.64
CA LEU A 109 -3.81 2.03 -8.45
C LEU A 109 -4.93 2.08 -7.41
N ASN A 110 -6.18 2.33 -7.83
CA ASN A 110 -7.33 2.28 -6.94
C ASN A 110 -7.49 0.90 -6.28
N ASN A 111 -7.22 -0.17 -7.02
CA ASN A 111 -7.21 -1.53 -6.47
C ASN A 111 -6.08 -1.72 -5.44
N MET A 112 -4.89 -1.19 -5.69
CA MET A 112 -3.78 -1.22 -4.73
C MET A 112 -4.07 -0.42 -3.46
N GLU A 113 -4.72 0.74 -3.59
CA GLU A 113 -5.13 1.57 -2.45
C GLU A 113 -6.15 0.84 -1.57
N LEU A 114 -7.14 0.17 -2.18
CA LEU A 114 -8.07 -0.69 -1.44
C LEU A 114 -7.36 -1.79 -0.66
N LEU A 115 -6.37 -2.47 -1.26
CA LEU A 115 -5.57 -3.47 -0.55
C LEU A 115 -4.77 -2.85 0.59
N TYR A 116 -4.16 -1.69 0.37
CA TYR A 116 -3.40 -0.98 1.40
C TYR A 116 -4.28 -0.67 2.61
N ASP A 117 -5.47 -0.09 2.38
CA ASP A 117 -6.44 0.22 3.42
C ASP A 117 -6.89 -1.03 4.19
N LEU A 118 -7.14 -2.14 3.48
CA LEU A 118 -7.50 -3.41 4.10
C LEU A 118 -6.42 -3.90 5.06
N TYR A 119 -5.16 -3.95 4.63
CA TYR A 119 -4.05 -4.39 5.49
C TYR A 119 -3.77 -3.42 6.64
N TYR A 120 -3.92 -2.12 6.42
CA TYR A 120 -3.79 -1.11 7.47
C TYR A 120 -4.83 -1.33 8.59
N ASN A 121 -6.12 -1.41 8.22
CA ASN A 121 -7.19 -1.60 9.19
C ASN A 121 -7.06 -2.95 9.92
N LYS A 122 -6.77 -4.02 9.18
CA LYS A 122 -6.51 -5.34 9.78
C LYS A 122 -5.38 -5.29 10.83
N ARG A 123 -4.29 -4.58 10.55
CA ARG A 123 -3.18 -4.46 11.50
C ARG A 123 -3.60 -3.66 12.74
N LYS A 124 -4.36 -2.58 12.59
CA LYS A 124 -4.88 -1.81 13.74
C LYS A 124 -5.82 -2.66 14.60
N ILE A 125 -6.71 -3.42 13.99
CA ILE A 125 -7.57 -4.40 14.70
C ILE A 125 -6.72 -5.44 15.44
N LEU A 126 -5.71 -6.03 14.76
CA LEU A 126 -4.82 -7.02 15.39
C LEU A 126 -4.05 -6.44 16.59
N ASN A 127 -3.51 -5.23 16.45
CA ASN A 127 -2.77 -4.56 17.52
C ASN A 127 -3.66 -4.35 18.75
N MET A 128 -4.90 -3.91 18.55
CA MET A 128 -5.88 -3.77 19.62
C MET A 128 -6.23 -5.12 20.26
N LEU A 129 -6.46 -6.16 19.46
CA LEU A 129 -6.73 -7.51 19.98
C LEU A 129 -5.58 -8.09 20.80
N LEU A 130 -4.33 -7.73 20.48
CA LEU A 130 -3.12 -8.19 21.17
C LEU A 130 -2.66 -7.22 22.28
N ASP A 131 -3.38 -6.13 22.53
CA ASP A 131 -2.96 -5.03 23.42
C ASP A 131 -1.54 -4.50 23.12
N GLN A 132 -1.13 -4.53 21.83
CA GLN A 132 0.16 -4.06 21.34
C GLN A 132 0.03 -2.65 20.72
N ASP A 133 0.90 -1.72 21.11
CA ASP A 133 1.07 -0.40 20.49
C ASP A 133 -0.22 0.44 20.37
N TYR A 134 -1.18 0.27 21.29
CA TYR A 134 -2.42 1.03 21.26
C TYR A 134 -2.58 1.94 22.48
N THR A 135 -2.19 3.19 22.30
CA THR A 135 -2.07 4.19 23.37
C THR A 135 -3.24 5.16 23.47
N ASP A 136 -4.23 5.12 22.55
CA ASP A 136 -5.37 6.05 22.59
C ASP A 136 -6.70 5.46 22.04
N PRO A 137 -7.40 4.61 22.81
CA PRO A 137 -8.70 4.04 22.45
C PRO A 137 -9.86 5.02 22.38
N GLU A 138 -9.72 6.22 22.92
CA GLU A 138 -10.80 7.21 22.90
C GLU A 138 -10.90 7.93 21.55
N LYS A 139 -9.78 8.08 20.83
CA LYS A 139 -9.78 8.77 19.53
C LYS A 139 -10.35 7.93 18.39
N ASN A 140 -10.01 6.65 18.33
CA ASN A 140 -10.48 5.72 17.29
C ASN A 140 -10.78 4.34 17.91
N PRO A 141 -12.01 4.06 18.38
CA PRO A 141 -12.33 2.75 18.97
C PRO A 141 -12.12 1.62 17.95
N CYS A 142 -12.01 0.37 18.40
CA CYS A 142 -11.80 -0.74 17.47
C CYS A 142 -12.91 -0.84 16.41
N SER A 143 -14.15 -0.48 16.78
CA SER A 143 -15.28 -0.38 15.86
C SER A 143 -14.96 0.48 14.62
N PHE A 144 -14.29 1.61 14.80
CA PHE A 144 -13.87 2.48 13.69
C PHE A 144 -13.05 1.73 12.64
N TYR A 145 -12.04 0.96 13.07
CA TYR A 145 -11.20 0.19 12.15
C TYR A 145 -11.93 -1.01 11.57
N THR A 146 -12.82 -1.67 12.33
CA THR A 146 -13.64 -2.77 11.79
C THR A 146 -14.62 -2.28 10.72
N ASP A 147 -15.27 -1.13 10.94
CA ASP A 147 -16.21 -0.53 9.99
C ASP A 147 -15.50 -0.14 8.71
N LYS A 148 -14.32 0.49 8.82
CA LYS A 148 -13.49 0.84 7.66
C LYS A 148 -12.97 -0.37 6.93
N CYS A 149 -12.55 -1.42 7.65
CA CYS A 149 -12.13 -2.68 7.05
C CYS A 149 -13.27 -3.30 6.23
N TYR A 150 -14.47 -3.36 6.82
CA TYR A 150 -15.67 -3.91 6.19
C TYR A 150 -16.06 -3.13 4.92
N GLU A 151 -16.18 -1.81 5.02
CA GLU A 151 -16.53 -0.92 3.90
C GLU A 151 -15.58 -1.11 2.71
N LYS A 152 -14.26 -1.12 2.99
CA LYS A 152 -13.22 -1.30 1.97
C LYS A 152 -13.24 -2.72 1.41
N TYR A 153 -13.55 -3.72 2.22
CA TYR A 153 -13.60 -5.12 1.80
C TYR A 153 -14.78 -5.39 0.87
N VAL A 154 -15.97 -4.89 1.21
CA VAL A 154 -17.15 -4.94 0.33
C VAL A 154 -16.85 -4.24 -1.00
N THR A 155 -16.23 -3.07 -0.95
CA THR A 155 -15.81 -2.34 -2.16
C THR A 155 -14.84 -3.16 -3.00
N ALA A 156 -13.85 -3.81 -2.37
CA ALA A 156 -12.86 -4.65 -3.06
C ALA A 156 -13.49 -5.90 -3.69
N ILE A 157 -14.43 -6.57 -3.02
CA ILE A 157 -15.18 -7.69 -3.60
C ILE A 157 -15.99 -7.24 -4.82
N ASN A 158 -16.67 -6.10 -4.72
CA ASN A 158 -17.48 -5.58 -5.82
C ASN A 158 -16.64 -5.24 -7.06
N ARG A 159 -15.37 -4.90 -6.86
CA ARG A 159 -14.38 -4.67 -7.93
C ARG A 159 -13.67 -5.94 -8.40
N CYS A 160 -13.86 -7.07 -7.74
CA CYS A 160 -13.28 -8.33 -8.16
C CYS A 160 -14.09 -8.93 -9.32
N TYR A 161 -13.53 -8.90 -10.54
CA TYR A 161 -14.19 -9.36 -11.76
C TYR A 161 -13.64 -10.66 -12.37
N GLY A 162 -13.28 -11.64 -11.54
CA GLY A 162 -13.09 -13.02 -12.00
C GLY A 162 -11.91 -13.73 -11.35
N THR A 163 -11.74 -15.02 -11.64
CA THR A 163 -10.76 -15.88 -10.95
C THR A 163 -9.30 -15.65 -11.36
N TYR A 164 -9.07 -14.97 -12.49
CA TYR A 164 -7.73 -14.67 -13.01
C TYR A 164 -7.24 -13.26 -12.69
N ASP A 165 -8.10 -12.42 -12.13
CA ASP A 165 -7.73 -11.11 -11.66
C ASP A 165 -6.86 -11.25 -10.40
N GLU A 166 -5.66 -10.69 -10.47
CA GLU A 166 -4.67 -10.76 -9.39
C GLU A 166 -5.12 -9.98 -8.15
N PHE A 167 -5.90 -8.91 -8.35
CA PHE A 167 -6.55 -8.19 -7.27
C PHE A 167 -7.56 -9.09 -6.55
N CYS A 168 -8.37 -9.86 -7.30
CA CYS A 168 -9.28 -10.84 -6.70
C CYS A 168 -8.57 -11.87 -5.82
N LYS A 169 -7.41 -12.37 -6.27
CA LYS A 169 -6.59 -13.30 -5.47
C LYS A 169 -6.09 -12.62 -4.20
N ALA A 170 -5.59 -11.40 -4.29
CA ALA A 170 -5.14 -10.62 -3.14
C ALA A 170 -6.26 -10.39 -2.11
N VAL A 171 -7.48 -10.08 -2.56
CA VAL A 171 -8.65 -9.89 -1.68
C VAL A 171 -9.06 -11.19 -0.98
N LYS A 172 -8.97 -12.35 -1.68
CA LYS A 172 -9.20 -13.68 -1.08
C LYS A 172 -8.14 -14.01 -0.03
N ASP A 173 -6.87 -13.78 -0.34
CA ASP A 173 -5.77 -14.03 0.59
C ASP A 173 -5.88 -13.15 1.83
N PHE A 174 -6.27 -11.88 1.65
CA PHE A 174 -6.58 -10.97 2.74
C PHE A 174 -7.66 -11.55 3.66
N LYS A 175 -8.82 -11.97 3.11
CA LYS A 175 -9.93 -12.55 3.88
C LYS A 175 -9.52 -13.80 4.63
N SER A 176 -8.88 -14.75 3.96
CA SER A 176 -8.38 -15.98 4.58
C SER A 176 -7.47 -15.67 5.76
N THR A 177 -6.50 -14.77 5.56
CA THR A 177 -5.58 -14.38 6.64
C THR A 177 -6.28 -13.58 7.73
N TYR A 178 -7.34 -12.82 7.42
CA TYR A 178 -8.15 -12.10 8.41
C TYR A 178 -8.92 -13.11 9.28
N ASP A 179 -9.58 -14.09 8.68
CA ASP A 179 -10.32 -15.12 9.41
C ASP A 179 -9.42 -15.94 10.33
N ILE A 180 -8.20 -16.28 9.88
CA ILE A 180 -7.25 -17.03 10.70
C ILE A 180 -6.73 -16.18 11.86
N VAL A 181 -6.21 -14.99 11.57
CA VAL A 181 -5.43 -14.21 12.56
C VAL A 181 -6.31 -13.38 13.49
N ILE A 182 -7.43 -12.86 12.99
CA ILE A 182 -8.28 -11.91 13.71
C ILE A 182 -9.42 -12.64 14.44
N LYS A 183 -10.08 -13.62 13.80
CA LYS A 183 -11.23 -14.30 14.43
C LYS A 183 -10.83 -15.29 15.53
N GLN A 184 -9.61 -15.83 15.50
CA GLN A 184 -9.18 -16.91 16.41
C GLN A 184 -8.48 -16.43 17.70
N GLY A 185 -8.25 -15.13 17.89
CA GLY A 185 -7.65 -14.60 19.12
C GLY A 185 -8.58 -14.74 20.33
N THR A 186 -8.03 -14.90 21.54
CA THR A 186 -8.83 -15.06 22.78
C THR A 186 -9.08 -13.74 23.53
N GLU A 187 -8.18 -12.78 23.40
CA GLU A 187 -8.28 -11.47 24.05
C GLU A 187 -9.05 -10.47 23.18
N ASP A 188 -9.87 -9.62 23.80
CA ASP A 188 -10.65 -8.57 23.12
C ASP A 188 -10.95 -7.38 24.06
N LYS A 189 -9.89 -6.82 24.67
CA LYS A 189 -9.98 -5.72 25.63
C LYS A 189 -10.73 -4.49 25.09
N TYR A 190 -10.60 -4.22 23.79
CA TYR A 190 -11.20 -3.06 23.14
C TYR A 190 -12.52 -3.37 22.41
N ASN A 191 -13.13 -4.53 22.70
CA ASN A 191 -14.43 -4.96 22.15
C ASN A 191 -14.50 -4.90 20.61
N CYS A 192 -13.43 -5.28 19.93
CA CYS A 192 -13.38 -5.43 18.48
C CYS A 192 -14.44 -6.41 17.97
N LYS A 193 -14.63 -7.55 18.66
CA LYS A 193 -15.57 -8.60 18.25
C LYS A 193 -17.02 -8.23 18.47
N GLY A 194 -17.28 -7.22 19.31
CA GLY A 194 -18.61 -6.67 19.53
C GLY A 194 -19.09 -5.75 18.39
N SER A 195 -18.23 -5.42 17.42
CA SER A 195 -18.65 -4.66 16.23
C SER A 195 -19.46 -5.54 15.28
N ASP A 196 -20.60 -5.03 14.81
CA ASP A 196 -21.43 -5.69 13.79
C ASP A 196 -20.63 -5.98 12.50
N ASN A 197 -19.65 -5.12 12.20
CA ASN A 197 -18.80 -5.21 11.01
C ASN A 197 -17.47 -5.96 11.26
N PHE A 198 -17.30 -6.60 12.43
CA PHE A 198 -16.12 -7.41 12.72
C PHE A 198 -15.98 -8.59 11.75
N GLN A 199 -17.11 -9.19 11.37
CA GLN A 199 -17.14 -10.31 10.45
C GLN A 199 -17.24 -9.82 9.00
N LEU A 200 -16.18 -10.04 8.24
CA LEU A 200 -16.20 -9.77 6.80
C LEU A 200 -17.11 -10.78 6.08
N PRO A 201 -17.93 -10.35 5.09
CA PRO A 201 -18.82 -11.22 4.33
C PRO A 201 -18.06 -12.27 3.53
N GLU A 202 -18.74 -13.36 3.19
CA GLU A 202 -18.16 -14.41 2.35
C GLU A 202 -18.07 -13.98 0.89
N PHE A 203 -17.08 -14.54 0.19
CA PHE A 203 -16.88 -14.27 -1.22
C PHE A 203 -17.89 -15.10 -2.05
N ASP A 204 -18.86 -14.46 -2.71
CA ASP A 204 -19.84 -15.16 -3.56
C ASP A 204 -19.20 -15.71 -4.86
N VAL A 205 -19.21 -17.05 -4.97
CA VAL A 205 -18.69 -17.79 -6.11
C VAL A 205 -19.56 -17.61 -7.37
N VAL A 206 -20.86 -17.35 -7.22
CA VAL A 206 -21.80 -17.12 -8.34
C VAL A 206 -21.44 -15.82 -9.05
N LEU A 207 -21.24 -14.73 -8.29
CA LEU A 207 -20.78 -13.45 -8.81
C LEU A 207 -19.43 -13.58 -9.54
N GLN A 208 -18.50 -14.42 -9.05
CA GLN A 208 -17.23 -14.67 -9.77
C GLN A 208 -17.44 -15.33 -11.13
N ARG A 209 -18.35 -16.30 -11.22
CA ARG A 209 -18.61 -17.02 -12.47
C ARG A 209 -19.21 -16.10 -13.52
N GLU A 210 -20.13 -15.23 -13.13
CA GLU A 210 -20.73 -14.24 -14.04
C GLU A 210 -19.70 -13.23 -14.53
N LYS A 211 -18.88 -12.68 -13.63
CA LYS A 211 -17.84 -11.71 -13.99
C LYS A 211 -16.69 -12.32 -14.80
N THR A 212 -16.27 -13.55 -14.48
CA THR A 212 -15.26 -14.30 -15.27
C THR A 212 -15.71 -14.53 -16.70
N LYS A 213 -17.00 -14.86 -16.91
CA LYS A 213 -17.57 -14.97 -18.26
C LYS A 213 -17.45 -13.66 -19.03
N ILE A 214 -17.71 -12.53 -18.38
CA ILE A 214 -17.59 -11.20 -18.99
C ILE A 214 -16.12 -10.88 -19.37
N MET A 215 -15.16 -11.15 -18.48
CA MET A 215 -13.73 -10.91 -18.77
C MET A 215 -13.17 -11.80 -19.88
N LEU A 216 -13.57 -13.08 -19.97
CA LEU A 216 -13.16 -13.97 -21.06
C LEU A 216 -13.62 -13.47 -22.43
N ILE A 217 -14.74 -12.74 -22.46
CA ILE A 217 -15.26 -12.09 -23.67
C ILE A 217 -14.41 -10.86 -24.05
N GLN A 218 -13.74 -10.21 -23.08
CA GLN A 218 -13.02 -8.94 -23.27
C GLN A 218 -11.48 -9.04 -23.36
N GLY A 219 -10.87 -10.20 -23.14
CA GLY A 219 -9.50 -10.50 -23.56
C GLY A 219 -8.40 -9.55 -23.05
N SER A 220 -8.04 -9.61 -21.76
CA SER A 220 -6.81 -8.97 -21.27
C SER A 220 -6.13 -9.80 -20.17
N THR A 221 -5.00 -10.42 -20.50
CA THR A 221 -4.16 -11.16 -19.56
C THR A 221 -3.06 -10.26 -19.01
N SER A 222 -3.18 -9.80 -17.76
CA SER A 222 -2.08 -9.17 -17.02
C SER A 222 -1.34 -10.27 -16.25
N PHE A 223 -0.12 -10.58 -16.68
CA PHE A 223 0.78 -11.59 -16.07
C PHE A 223 1.78 -10.96 -15.08
N LEU A 224 1.55 -9.71 -14.65
CA LEU A 224 2.57 -8.88 -13.99
C LEU A 224 2.44 -8.73 -12.47
N MET A 225 1.36 -9.19 -11.81
CA MET A 225 1.06 -8.77 -10.42
C MET A 225 1.33 -9.82 -9.34
N LEU A 226 1.85 -11.01 -9.69
CA LEU A 226 2.22 -12.07 -8.73
C LEU A 226 3.30 -11.61 -7.74
N ILE A 227 4.01 -10.52 -8.08
CA ILE A 227 5.12 -9.96 -7.30
C ILE A 227 4.62 -8.97 -6.23
N LEU A 228 3.39 -8.45 -6.31
CA LEU A 228 3.00 -7.24 -5.56
C LEU A 228 2.30 -7.46 -4.22
N THR A 229 1.70 -8.63 -3.98
CA THR A 229 0.87 -8.84 -2.78
C THR A 229 1.67 -9.16 -1.53
N PHE A 230 2.66 -10.06 -1.61
CA PHE A 230 3.55 -10.39 -0.48
C PHE A 230 4.38 -9.20 0.04
N PRO A 231 4.93 -8.32 -0.83
CA PRO A 231 5.60 -7.10 -0.39
C PRO A 231 4.71 -6.13 0.38
N LEU A 232 3.45 -5.95 -0.02
CA LEU A 232 2.54 -5.01 0.65
C LEU A 232 2.29 -5.42 2.10
N ILE A 233 2.06 -6.70 2.38
CA ILE A 233 1.85 -7.24 3.73
C ILE A 233 3.09 -7.07 4.62
N TYR A 234 4.24 -7.49 4.11
CA TYR A 234 5.52 -7.40 4.82
C TYR A 234 5.92 -5.94 5.11
N LYS A 235 5.53 -5.00 4.24
CA LYS A 235 5.93 -3.61 4.36
C LYS A 235 4.99 -2.71 5.12
N VAL A 236 3.68 -2.97 5.10
CA VAL A 236 2.79 -2.34 6.07
C VAL A 236 3.28 -2.66 7.49
N LYS A 237 3.75 -3.90 7.72
CA LYS A 237 4.43 -4.29 8.98
C LYS A 237 5.72 -3.49 9.24
N LYS A 238 6.58 -3.34 8.22
CA LYS A 238 7.84 -2.56 8.28
C LYS A 238 7.64 -1.07 8.56
N ILE A 239 6.70 -0.41 7.89
CA ILE A 239 6.46 1.04 7.99
C ILE A 239 5.82 1.44 9.32
N ILE A 240 4.92 0.61 9.85
CA ILE A 240 4.29 0.89 11.14
C ILE A 240 5.33 0.79 12.26
N LEU A 241 6.20 -0.22 12.24
CA LEU A 241 7.31 -0.38 13.20
C LEU A 241 8.36 0.75 13.18
N ILE A 242 8.33 1.63 12.17
CA ILE A 242 9.27 2.75 12.02
C ILE A 242 8.60 4.08 12.38
N LYS A 243 7.27 4.10 12.55
CA LYS A 243 6.52 5.27 13.03
C LYS A 243 6.29 5.26 14.56
N ASP A 244 6.63 4.18 15.23
CA ASP A 244 6.67 4.01 16.69
C ASP A 244 8.12 4.16 17.20
#